data_AF-A0A9D2MFG0-F1
#
_entry.id   AF-A0A9D2MFG0-F1
#
_cell.length_a   1.000
_cell.length_b   1.000
_cell.length_c   1.000
_cell.angle_alpha   90.00
_cell.angle_beta   90.00
_cell.angle_gamma   90.00
#
_symmetry.space_group_name_H-M   'P 1'
#
loop_
_entity.id
_entity.type
_entity.pdbx_description
1 polymer ?
#
loop_
_entity_poly.entity_id
_entity_poly.type
_entity_poly.pdbx_seq_one_letter_code
_entity_poly.pdbx_strand_id
1 'polypeptide(L)'
;MGILLKNFLFCPSSGILRHSVPFSHHTIRRFSALNKQIRIAVAAAAALCLVIAAAAAGYYWLSSADEDAGALIGPAAGYDYQNFTYDKGLDANGHWTGVTALDYVTLPGDFAAIPLRKADVEPSEADIQSQWDSLLEANRVQQPVTGRAAEDGDIANIDYAGRVDGVAFTGGTAEGYDLTLGSGSFVDDFEEQIVGHQIGETFDVTVTFPDDYGDSTDEAGNVVTLSGKEAVFTVTLNSLAVSVLPEATDAWVEQNFGESNDLHTVAQVDQYFYDSLYDQNLTNAVVDYLTARSEVSSVPPSLIDYQVCSQLSYYQSYAAMFGYESLDEFLSGFLGYDDADALLKATGQDILTSCEQLLIFQAVAESLSLEPTDADLEVYAAYAESMGEGYVHLLALQDRVLATLRDSAQVS
;
A
#
# COMPACT_ATOMS: atom_id res chain seq x y z
N MET A 1 0.72 22.30 1.08
CA MET A 1 0.98 22.46 -0.36
C MET A 1 0.08 21.48 -1.09
N GLY A 2 -1.20 21.81 -1.16
CA GLY A 2 -2.20 21.06 -1.91
C GLY A 2 -2.52 21.85 -3.18
N ILE A 3 -2.95 21.14 -4.22
CA ILE A 3 -3.08 21.57 -5.64
C ILE A 3 -1.85 21.17 -6.46
N LEU A 4 -1.84 19.93 -6.96
CA LEU A 4 -1.27 19.47 -8.25
C LEU A 4 -1.32 17.94 -8.32
N LEU A 5 -2.52 17.37 -8.45
CA LEU A 5 -2.72 15.93 -8.70
C LEU A 5 -4.03 15.66 -9.48
N LYS A 6 -4.47 16.63 -10.30
CA LYS A 6 -5.74 16.54 -11.05
C LYS A 6 -5.62 16.23 -12.54
N ASN A 7 -4.42 16.17 -13.12
CA ASN A 7 -4.28 15.88 -14.55
C ASN A 7 -3.34 14.70 -14.73
N PHE A 8 -3.87 13.48 -14.86
CA PHE A 8 -3.34 12.40 -15.70
C PHE A 8 -4.25 11.16 -15.58
N LEU A 9 -5.40 11.20 -16.25
CA LEU A 9 -6.15 10.02 -16.65
C LEU A 9 -6.05 9.95 -18.18
N PHE A 10 -5.12 9.14 -18.69
CA PHE A 10 -5.09 8.77 -20.09
C PHE A 10 -5.05 7.24 -20.26
N CYS A 11 -6.04 6.79 -21.01
CA CYS A 11 -6.26 5.49 -21.61
C CYS A 11 -5.08 5.04 -22.50
N PRO A 12 -4.86 3.71 -22.63
CA PRO A 12 -4.46 3.14 -23.90
C PRO A 12 -5.50 2.13 -24.38
N SER A 13 -6.18 2.45 -25.48
CA SER A 13 -6.95 1.50 -26.28
C SER A 13 -6.01 0.76 -27.23
N SER A 14 -6.15 -0.57 -27.29
CA SER A 14 -5.79 -1.40 -28.44
C SER A 14 -6.50 -2.73 -28.29
N GLY A 15 -7.54 -2.93 -29.10
CA GLY A 15 -8.52 -3.99 -28.94
C GLY A 15 -8.10 -5.37 -29.43
N ILE A 16 -8.69 -6.40 -28.83
CA ILE A 16 -8.97 -7.70 -29.45
C ILE A 16 -10.39 -8.13 -29.03
N LEU A 17 -11.13 -8.59 -30.04
CA LEU A 17 -12.56 -8.91 -30.10
C LEU A 17 -13.14 -9.72 -28.93
N ARG A 18 -14.34 -9.29 -28.50
CA ARG A 18 -15.28 -10.00 -27.63
C ARG A 18 -15.71 -11.35 -28.24
N HIS A 19 -15.80 -12.37 -27.39
CA HIS A 19 -16.83 -13.40 -27.52
C HIS A 19 -17.51 -13.61 -26.16
N SER A 20 -18.82 -13.41 -26.16
CA SER A 20 -19.75 -13.55 -25.03
C SER A 20 -19.97 -15.02 -24.66
N VAL A 21 -19.74 -15.41 -23.40
CA VAL A 21 -20.26 -16.65 -22.77
C VAL A 21 -20.35 -16.45 -21.24
N PRO A 22 -21.17 -17.22 -20.50
CA PRO A 22 -22.00 -16.74 -19.40
C PRO A 22 -21.28 -16.77 -18.05
N PHE A 23 -21.86 -16.06 -17.09
CA PHE A 23 -21.57 -16.14 -15.64
C PHE A 23 -21.26 -17.59 -15.21
N SER A 24 -20.01 -17.85 -14.83
CA SER A 24 -19.57 -19.12 -14.25
C SER A 24 -18.42 -18.84 -13.29
N HIS A 25 -18.42 -19.57 -12.16
CA HIS A 25 -17.51 -19.75 -11.00
C HIS A 25 -15.98 -19.43 -11.10
N HIS A 26 -15.50 -18.74 -12.13
CA HIS A 26 -14.10 -18.42 -12.36
C HIS A 26 -13.63 -17.13 -11.67
N THR A 27 -14.53 -16.22 -11.28
CA THR A 27 -14.17 -14.94 -10.65
C THR A 27 -13.70 -15.13 -9.19
N ILE A 28 -14.24 -16.12 -8.48
CA ILE A 28 -13.88 -16.44 -7.08
C ILE A 28 -12.48 -17.07 -6.99
N ARG A 29 -12.10 -17.90 -7.98
CA ARG A 29 -10.74 -18.47 -8.07
C ARG A 29 -9.64 -17.44 -8.35
N ARG A 30 -9.99 -16.26 -8.89
CA ARG A 30 -9.01 -15.19 -9.11
C ARG A 30 -8.64 -14.48 -7.82
N PHE A 31 -9.54 -14.36 -6.83
CA PHE A 31 -9.23 -13.76 -5.52
C PHE A 31 -8.27 -14.61 -4.67
N SER A 32 -8.36 -15.94 -4.70
CA SER A 32 -7.42 -16.81 -3.95
C SER A 32 -6.04 -16.91 -4.59
N ALA A 33 -5.98 -16.92 -5.93
CA ALA A 33 -4.73 -16.75 -6.66
C ALA A 33 -4.18 -15.33 -6.47
N LEU A 34 -5.03 -14.30 -6.31
CA LEU A 34 -4.63 -12.94 -6.00
C LEU A 34 -4.07 -12.82 -4.59
N ASN A 35 -4.53 -13.54 -3.56
CA ASN A 35 -3.87 -13.50 -2.24
C ASN A 35 -2.51 -14.23 -2.22
N LYS A 36 -2.37 -15.32 -2.98
CA LYS A 36 -1.07 -15.98 -3.18
C LYS A 36 -0.15 -15.18 -4.11
N GLN A 37 -0.72 -14.51 -5.12
CA GLN A 37 -0.02 -13.57 -5.99
C GLN A 37 0.14 -12.19 -5.39
N ILE A 38 -0.56 -11.80 -4.33
CA ILE A 38 -0.30 -10.59 -3.54
C ILE A 38 0.89 -10.91 -2.65
N ARG A 39 1.00 -12.12 -2.08
CA ARG A 39 2.26 -12.56 -1.44
C ARG A 39 3.44 -12.64 -2.42
N ILE A 40 3.22 -12.99 -3.69
CA ILE A 40 4.26 -13.06 -4.74
C ILE A 40 4.48 -11.73 -5.50
N ALA A 41 3.50 -10.83 -5.56
CA ALA A 41 3.61 -9.49 -6.17
C ALA A 41 4.08 -8.46 -5.14
N VAL A 42 3.80 -8.67 -3.85
CA VAL A 42 4.60 -8.12 -2.76
C VAL A 42 6.04 -8.60 -2.90
N ALA A 43 6.31 -9.84 -3.37
CA ALA A 43 7.69 -10.28 -3.65
C ALA A 43 8.36 -9.61 -4.88
N ALA A 44 7.63 -8.86 -5.70
CA ALA A 44 8.22 -7.98 -6.73
C ALA A 44 8.22 -6.49 -6.35
N ALA A 45 7.60 -6.14 -5.22
CA ALA A 45 7.59 -4.80 -4.60
C ALA A 45 8.20 -4.82 -3.18
N ALA A 46 9.00 -5.85 -2.86
CA ALA A 46 9.67 -6.05 -1.58
C ALA A 46 11.17 -5.70 -1.68
N ALA A 47 11.50 -4.61 -2.37
CA ALA A 47 12.66 -3.81 -1.99
C ALA A 47 12.25 -2.93 -0.81
N LEU A 48 11.78 -3.56 0.26
CA LEU A 48 11.21 -2.87 1.39
C LEU A 48 12.41 -2.47 2.26
N CYS A 49 12.91 -1.25 2.10
CA CYS A 49 13.78 -0.65 3.11
C CYS A 49 13.15 -0.92 4.47
N LEU A 50 13.96 -1.27 5.47
CA LEU A 50 13.49 -1.54 6.83
C LEU A 50 12.56 -0.43 7.36
N VAL A 51 12.67 0.80 6.82
CA VAL A 51 11.74 1.93 7.00
C VAL A 51 10.29 1.66 6.55
N ILE A 52 10.04 1.01 5.40
CA ILE A 52 8.68 0.73 4.89
C ILE A 52 8.18 -0.66 5.33
N ALA A 53 9.07 -1.61 5.66
CA ALA A 53 8.66 -2.91 6.21
C ALA A 53 8.02 -2.73 7.57
N ALA A 54 8.63 -1.83 8.32
CA ALA A 54 8.10 -1.27 9.54
C ALA A 54 6.78 -0.50 9.26
N ALA A 55 6.66 0.34 8.23
CA ALA A 55 5.39 1.01 7.89
C ALA A 55 4.22 0.08 7.48
N ALA A 56 4.49 -1.02 6.76
CA ALA A 56 3.48 -2.02 6.40
C ALA A 56 3.07 -2.91 7.58
N ALA A 57 3.93 -3.01 8.61
CA ALA A 57 3.66 -3.74 9.84
C ALA A 57 3.30 -2.83 11.03
N GLY A 58 3.10 -1.52 10.80
CA GLY A 58 2.66 -0.54 11.82
C GLY A 58 3.76 0.02 12.72
N TYR A 59 5.03 -0.34 12.49
CA TYR A 59 6.18 0.23 13.17
C TYR A 59 6.65 1.47 12.39
N TYR A 60 6.15 2.68 12.67
CA TYR A 60 7.00 3.88 12.61
C TYR A 60 6.29 5.08 13.23
N TRP A 61 7.05 5.79 14.06
CA TRP A 61 6.83 7.18 14.42
C TRP A 61 7.53 8.06 13.38
N LEU A 62 6.77 8.82 12.59
CA LEU A 62 7.36 9.82 11.69
C LEU A 62 7.96 10.95 12.54
N SER A 63 9.29 11.07 12.58
CA SER A 63 9.98 12.12 13.32
C SER A 63 10.21 13.35 12.43
N SER A 64 10.19 14.56 13.02
CA SER A 64 10.51 15.78 12.27
C SER A 64 12.00 15.82 11.93
N ALA A 65 12.34 16.29 10.73
CA ALA A 65 13.73 16.44 10.29
C ALA A 65 14.59 17.18 11.32
N ASP A 66 15.66 16.53 11.78
CA ASP A 66 16.67 17.07 12.68
C ASP A 66 17.92 17.45 11.88
N GLU A 67 18.40 18.69 12.04
CA GLU A 67 19.61 19.17 11.36
C GLU A 67 20.87 18.42 11.80
N ASP A 68 20.89 17.86 13.02
CA ASP A 68 22.03 17.12 13.56
C ASP A 68 22.18 15.73 12.90
N ALA A 69 21.07 15.09 12.50
CA ALA A 69 21.09 13.79 11.82
C ALA A 69 21.72 13.90 10.42
N GLY A 70 21.45 14.99 9.70
CA GLY A 70 22.04 15.25 8.38
C GLY A 70 23.57 15.39 8.41
N ALA A 71 24.12 15.88 9.53
CA ALA A 71 25.57 15.99 9.70
C ALA A 71 26.26 14.63 9.91
N LEU A 72 25.56 13.66 10.52
CA LEU A 72 26.07 12.30 10.74
C LEU A 72 26.04 11.45 9.47
N ILE A 73 25.00 11.61 8.65
CA ILE A 73 24.86 10.88 7.39
C ILE A 73 25.73 11.51 6.29
N GLY A 74 25.81 12.83 6.21
CA GLY A 74 26.56 13.48 5.13
C GLY A 74 25.91 13.28 3.75
N PRO A 75 26.64 13.64 2.66
CA PRO A 75 26.06 13.67 1.32
C PRO A 75 25.94 12.28 0.68
N ALA A 76 24.91 12.10 -0.15
CA ALA A 76 24.61 10.89 -0.92
C ALA A 76 25.80 10.46 -1.81
N ALA A 77 26.59 11.41 -2.31
CA ALA A 77 27.80 11.14 -3.10
C ALA A 77 28.90 10.35 -2.34
N GLY A 78 28.80 10.27 -1.00
CA GLY A 78 29.68 9.44 -0.17
C GLY A 78 29.34 7.95 -0.17
N TYR A 79 28.19 7.56 -0.74
CA TYR A 79 27.62 6.22 -0.63
C TYR A 79 27.60 5.49 -1.98
N ASP A 80 27.91 4.20 -1.97
CA ASP A 80 27.92 3.34 -3.16
C ASP A 80 26.57 2.60 -3.35
N TYR A 81 25.49 3.37 -3.42
CA TYR A 81 24.13 2.83 -3.53
C TYR A 81 23.82 2.19 -4.89
N GLN A 82 24.60 2.53 -5.92
CA GLN A 82 24.45 2.01 -7.29
C GLN A 82 24.89 0.55 -7.40
N ASN A 83 25.82 0.11 -6.55
CA ASN A 83 26.30 -1.27 -6.48
C ASN A 83 25.85 -1.97 -5.18
N PHE A 84 24.83 -1.43 -4.52
CA PHE A 84 24.31 -1.98 -3.27
C PHE A 84 23.69 -3.36 -3.48
N THR A 85 23.88 -4.22 -2.48
CA THR A 85 23.19 -5.51 -2.35
C THR A 85 22.74 -5.64 -0.90
N TYR A 86 21.58 -6.26 -0.67
CA TYR A 86 21.02 -6.37 0.69
C TYR A 86 21.81 -7.32 1.61
N ASP A 87 22.68 -8.17 1.04
CA ASP A 87 23.64 -9.01 1.76
C ASP A 87 24.88 -8.26 2.27
N LYS A 88 25.08 -7.01 1.83
CA LYS A 88 26.31 -6.26 2.14
C LYS A 88 26.49 -6.11 3.65
N GLY A 89 27.55 -6.73 4.18
CA GLY A 89 27.94 -6.59 5.59
C GLY A 89 27.23 -7.53 6.55
N LEU A 90 26.45 -8.50 6.06
CA LEU A 90 25.79 -9.53 6.86
C LEU A 90 26.58 -10.85 6.84
N ASP A 91 26.62 -11.54 7.98
CA ASP A 91 27.19 -12.89 8.08
C ASP A 91 26.13 -13.99 7.90
N ALA A 92 26.56 -15.25 7.99
CA ALA A 92 25.69 -16.41 7.81
C ALA A 92 24.64 -16.60 8.92
N ASN A 93 24.66 -15.81 9.99
CA ASN A 93 23.63 -15.80 11.02
C ASN A 93 22.76 -14.54 10.95
N GLY A 94 22.98 -13.67 9.95
CA GLY A 94 22.27 -12.40 9.84
C GLY A 94 22.82 -11.30 10.73
N HIS A 95 24.01 -11.47 11.33
CA HIS A 95 24.66 -10.42 12.12
C HIS A 95 25.46 -9.47 11.23
N TRP A 96 25.58 -8.22 11.67
CA TRP A 96 26.48 -7.23 11.09
C TRP A 96 27.94 -7.64 11.31
N THR A 97 28.64 -7.97 10.22
CA THR A 97 30.03 -8.44 10.25
C THR A 97 30.94 -7.42 10.93
N GLY A 98 31.66 -7.84 11.96
CA GLY A 98 32.61 -6.99 12.69
C GLY A 98 31.94 -6.01 13.66
N VAL A 99 30.63 -6.13 13.90
CA VAL A 99 29.89 -5.37 14.90
C VAL A 99 29.47 -6.34 16.00
N THR A 100 29.92 -6.10 17.23
CA THR A 100 29.35 -6.70 18.44
C THR A 100 28.37 -5.71 19.02
N ALA A 101 27.07 -5.95 18.87
CA ALA A 101 26.03 -4.97 19.20
C ALA A 101 26.01 -4.63 20.70
N LEU A 102 26.34 -5.58 21.57
CA LEU A 102 26.48 -5.36 23.01
C LEU A 102 27.61 -4.38 23.41
N ASP A 103 28.55 -4.04 22.51
CA ASP A 103 29.53 -2.97 22.74
C ASP A 103 28.92 -1.57 22.56
N TYR A 104 27.76 -1.46 21.90
CA TYR A 104 27.07 -0.22 21.56
C TYR A 104 25.73 -0.05 22.27
N VAL A 105 25.09 -1.15 22.68
CA VAL A 105 23.73 -1.16 23.22
C VAL A 105 23.73 -1.67 24.66
N THR A 106 23.15 -0.88 25.57
CA THR A 106 22.75 -1.33 26.89
C THR A 106 21.26 -1.67 26.89
N LEU A 107 20.93 -2.97 26.97
CA LEU A 107 19.54 -3.44 27.04
C LEU A 107 18.94 -3.20 28.44
N PRO A 108 17.61 -2.98 28.56
CA PRO A 108 16.96 -2.88 29.85
C PRO A 108 17.07 -4.22 30.60
N GLY A 109 17.31 -4.19 31.92
CA GLY A 109 17.61 -5.41 32.69
C GLY A 109 16.50 -6.48 32.72
N ASP A 110 15.28 -6.12 32.31
CA ASP A 110 14.10 -6.98 32.20
C ASP A 110 13.70 -7.28 30.74
N PHE A 111 14.57 -7.03 29.77
CA PHE A 111 14.29 -7.27 28.34
C PHE A 111 13.85 -8.71 28.03
N ALA A 112 14.29 -9.70 28.82
CA ALA A 112 13.92 -11.12 28.66
C ALA A 112 12.59 -11.49 29.35
N ALA A 113 11.90 -10.54 29.98
CA ALA A 113 10.62 -10.73 30.65
C ALA A 113 9.85 -9.40 30.71
N ILE A 114 9.54 -8.84 29.54
CA ILE A 114 9.00 -7.47 29.40
C ILE A 114 7.65 -7.35 30.11
N PRO A 115 7.50 -6.46 31.10
CA PRO A 115 6.22 -6.25 31.77
C PRO A 115 5.31 -5.35 30.91
N LEU A 116 4.20 -5.91 30.42
CA LEU A 116 3.22 -5.20 29.61
C LEU A 116 1.87 -5.13 30.32
N ARG A 117 1.17 -4.00 30.17
CA ARG A 117 -0.20 -3.89 30.70
C ARG A 117 -1.14 -4.59 29.74
N LYS A 118 -2.08 -5.34 30.29
CA LYS A 118 -3.14 -6.00 29.53
C LYS A 118 -3.89 -5.05 28.58
N ALA A 119 -4.13 -3.81 29.02
CA ALA A 119 -4.81 -2.78 28.23
C ALA A 119 -4.00 -2.24 27.04
N ASP A 120 -2.68 -2.48 26.98
CA ASP A 120 -1.84 -2.09 25.84
C ASP A 120 -1.83 -3.17 24.74
N VAL A 121 -2.33 -4.37 25.05
CA VAL A 121 -2.22 -5.54 24.18
C VAL A 121 -3.59 -6.06 23.73
N GLU A 122 -4.57 -6.14 24.64
CA GLU A 122 -5.89 -6.67 24.29
C GLU A 122 -6.68 -5.73 23.35
N PRO A 123 -7.07 -6.22 22.16
CA PRO A 123 -7.96 -5.48 21.27
C PRO A 123 -9.32 -5.23 21.92
N SER A 124 -9.89 -4.06 21.66
CA SER A 124 -11.26 -3.74 22.05
C SER A 124 -12.27 -4.28 21.03
N GLU A 125 -13.54 -4.38 21.43
CA GLU A 125 -14.64 -4.67 20.50
C GLU A 125 -14.72 -3.65 19.36
N ALA A 126 -14.33 -2.39 19.60
CA ALA A 126 -14.31 -1.36 18.59
C ALA A 126 -13.21 -1.60 17.54
N ASP A 127 -12.07 -2.16 17.93
CA ASP A 127 -10.99 -2.50 17.00
C ASP A 127 -11.42 -3.64 16.08
N ILE A 128 -12.08 -4.67 16.63
CA ILE A 128 -12.66 -5.77 15.84
C ILE A 128 -13.75 -5.25 14.89
N GLN A 129 -14.64 -4.38 15.38
CA GLN A 129 -15.67 -3.78 14.54
C GLN A 129 -15.05 -2.98 13.39
N SER A 130 -13.95 -2.25 13.63
CA SER A 130 -13.24 -1.52 12.58
C SER A 130 -12.65 -2.45 11.50
N GLN A 131 -12.23 -3.66 11.85
CA GLN A 131 -11.79 -4.67 10.89
C GLN A 131 -12.95 -5.14 10.01
N TRP A 132 -14.12 -5.40 10.62
CA TRP A 132 -15.33 -5.72 9.88
C TRP A 132 -15.78 -4.59 8.96
N ASP A 133 -15.83 -3.36 9.45
CA ASP A 133 -16.26 -2.21 8.66
C ASP A 133 -15.38 -2.05 7.43
N SER A 134 -14.06 -2.14 7.60
CA SER A 134 -13.10 -2.09 6.50
C SER A 134 -13.28 -3.26 5.52
N LEU A 135 -13.50 -4.47 6.04
CA LEU A 135 -13.70 -5.67 5.22
C LEU A 135 -14.99 -5.61 4.41
N LEU A 136 -16.11 -5.20 5.02
CA LEU A 136 -17.41 -5.11 4.34
C LEU A 136 -17.43 -3.95 3.34
N GLU A 137 -16.78 -2.83 3.66
CA GLU A 137 -16.61 -1.70 2.75
C GLU A 137 -15.85 -2.12 1.48
N ALA A 138 -14.75 -2.87 1.63
CA ALA A 138 -14.00 -3.41 0.51
C ALA A 138 -14.78 -4.47 -0.30
N ASN A 139 -15.86 -5.02 0.26
CA ASN A 139 -16.68 -6.06 -0.36
C ASN A 139 -18.12 -5.61 -0.65
N ARG A 140 -18.33 -4.30 -0.87
CA ARG A 140 -19.62 -3.78 -1.34
C ARG A 140 -20.08 -4.53 -2.60
N VAL A 141 -21.38 -4.79 -2.64
CA VAL A 141 -22.01 -5.44 -3.78
C VAL A 141 -22.96 -4.47 -4.49
N GLN A 142 -22.99 -4.55 -5.81
CA GLN A 142 -23.98 -3.82 -6.59
C GLN A 142 -25.30 -4.61 -6.58
N GLN A 143 -26.34 -3.99 -6.06
CA GLN A 143 -27.70 -4.53 -6.10
C GLN A 143 -28.49 -3.86 -7.24
N PRO A 144 -29.01 -4.62 -8.22
CA PRO A 144 -29.79 -4.04 -9.30
C PRO A 144 -31.05 -3.32 -8.80
N VAL A 145 -31.28 -2.13 -9.35
CA VAL A 145 -32.49 -1.33 -9.15
C VAL A 145 -33.39 -1.51 -10.37
N THR A 146 -34.66 -1.78 -10.13
CA THR A 146 -35.67 -1.88 -11.21
C THR A 146 -36.97 -1.24 -10.79
N GLY A 147 -37.76 -0.78 -11.78
CA GLY A 147 -39.12 -0.27 -11.54
C GLY A 147 -39.21 1.16 -11.03
N ARG A 148 -38.09 1.92 -11.01
CA ARG A 148 -38.07 3.36 -10.78
C ARG A 148 -37.07 4.07 -11.70
N ALA A 149 -37.23 5.39 -11.80
CA ALA A 149 -36.28 6.27 -12.47
C ALA A 149 -34.92 6.29 -11.75
N ALA A 150 -33.88 6.74 -12.45
CA ALA A 150 -32.58 7.06 -11.87
C ALA A 150 -32.71 8.13 -10.79
N GLU A 151 -32.04 7.91 -9.66
CA GLU A 151 -31.97 8.82 -8.52
C GLU A 151 -30.50 9.13 -8.20
N ASP A 152 -30.26 10.24 -7.51
CA ASP A 152 -28.94 10.59 -7.00
C ASP A 152 -28.38 9.46 -6.10
N GLY A 153 -27.11 9.10 -6.28
CA GLY A 153 -26.45 7.97 -5.60
C GLY A 153 -26.60 6.60 -6.29
N ASP A 154 -27.41 6.47 -7.35
CA ASP A 154 -27.43 5.25 -8.15
C ASP A 154 -26.14 5.09 -8.97
N ILE A 155 -25.75 3.84 -9.21
CA ILE A 155 -24.79 3.46 -10.24
C ILE A 155 -25.58 3.24 -11.54
N ALA A 156 -25.47 4.19 -12.45
CA ALA A 156 -26.05 4.15 -13.78
C ALA A 156 -25.06 3.55 -14.77
N ASN A 157 -25.41 2.40 -15.36
CA ASN A 157 -24.69 1.89 -16.52
C ASN A 157 -25.18 2.64 -17.75
N ILE A 158 -24.30 3.39 -18.41
CA ILE A 158 -24.64 4.26 -19.53
C ILE A 158 -23.79 3.98 -20.77
N ASP A 159 -24.40 4.17 -21.93
CA ASP A 159 -23.69 4.43 -23.18
C ASP A 159 -23.80 5.92 -23.46
N TYR A 160 -22.73 6.58 -23.89
CA TYR A 160 -22.79 7.99 -24.27
C TYR A 160 -21.92 8.28 -25.49
N ALA A 161 -22.35 9.27 -26.28
CA ALA A 161 -21.59 9.79 -27.41
C ALA A 161 -21.70 11.32 -27.47
N GLY A 162 -20.58 11.99 -27.20
CA GLY A 162 -20.44 13.44 -27.12
C GLY A 162 -20.04 14.10 -28.43
N ARG A 163 -20.60 15.29 -28.66
CA ARG A 163 -20.30 16.14 -29.82
C ARG A 163 -20.20 17.61 -29.41
N VAL A 164 -19.21 18.32 -29.95
CA VAL A 164 -19.12 19.79 -29.90
C VAL A 164 -19.33 20.32 -31.30
N ASP A 165 -20.23 21.28 -31.46
CA ASP A 165 -20.59 21.86 -32.77
C ASP A 165 -20.94 20.77 -33.83
N GLY A 166 -21.51 19.64 -33.38
CA GLY A 166 -21.88 18.47 -34.20
C GLY A 166 -20.74 17.49 -34.52
N VAL A 167 -19.49 17.82 -34.17
CA VAL A 167 -18.30 17.00 -34.39
C VAL A 167 -18.03 16.13 -33.17
N ALA A 168 -17.87 14.82 -33.39
CA ALA A 168 -17.47 13.89 -32.32
C ALA A 168 -15.98 14.07 -32.00
N PHE A 169 -15.61 13.89 -30.74
CA PHE A 169 -14.24 14.05 -30.27
C PHE A 169 -13.75 12.82 -29.50
N THR A 170 -12.44 12.64 -29.48
CA THR A 170 -11.76 11.52 -28.83
C THR A 170 -11.95 11.61 -27.33
N GLY A 171 -12.32 10.48 -26.70
CA GLY A 171 -12.69 10.44 -25.28
C GLY A 171 -14.14 10.84 -24.99
N GLY A 172 -14.90 11.29 -26.00
CA GLY A 172 -16.30 11.69 -25.86
C GLY A 172 -17.31 10.55 -25.95
N THR A 173 -16.89 9.30 -26.19
CA THR A 173 -17.79 8.16 -26.39
C THR A 173 -17.37 6.96 -25.54
N ALA A 174 -18.33 6.33 -24.87
CA ALA A 174 -18.15 5.06 -24.17
C ALA A 174 -19.43 4.21 -24.23
N GLU A 175 -19.27 2.90 -24.07
CA GLU A 175 -20.37 1.94 -23.95
C GLU A 175 -20.19 1.14 -22.65
N GLY A 176 -21.29 0.90 -21.94
CA GLY A 176 -21.35 0.12 -20.72
C GLY A 176 -20.60 0.74 -19.55
N TYR A 177 -20.52 2.06 -19.48
CA TYR A 177 -19.80 2.78 -18.45
C TYR A 177 -20.64 2.87 -17.16
N ASP A 178 -20.11 2.46 -16.02
CA ASP A 178 -20.77 2.60 -14.72
C ASP A 178 -20.44 3.97 -14.11
N LEU A 179 -21.44 4.84 -14.06
CA LEU A 179 -21.37 6.18 -13.48
C LEU A 179 -22.18 6.24 -12.18
N THR A 180 -21.54 6.59 -11.07
CA THR A 180 -22.27 6.90 -9.83
C THR A 180 -22.82 8.31 -9.92
N LEU A 181 -24.14 8.46 -9.93
CA LEU A 181 -24.81 9.76 -10.01
C LEU A 181 -24.58 10.56 -8.71
N GLY A 182 -24.16 11.81 -8.85
CA GLY A 182 -23.78 12.69 -7.74
C GLY A 182 -22.32 12.56 -7.31
N SER A 183 -21.50 11.80 -8.04
CA SER A 183 -20.06 11.64 -7.76
C SER A 183 -19.23 12.87 -8.13
N GLY A 184 -19.70 13.68 -9.09
CA GLY A 184 -18.93 14.79 -9.67
C GLY A 184 -17.70 14.30 -10.43
N SER A 185 -17.75 13.07 -10.97
CA SER A 185 -16.67 12.49 -11.76
C SER A 185 -16.74 12.93 -13.23
N PHE A 186 -17.92 13.35 -13.68
CA PHE A 186 -18.15 13.92 -15.00
C PHE A 186 -18.17 15.45 -14.95
N VAL A 187 -18.23 16.09 -16.13
CA VAL A 187 -18.40 17.55 -16.24
C VAL A 187 -19.66 17.98 -15.50
N ASP A 188 -19.60 19.13 -14.83
CA ASP A 188 -20.74 19.72 -14.13
C ASP A 188 -22.02 19.70 -14.97
N ASP A 189 -23.17 19.52 -14.31
CA ASP A 189 -24.51 19.36 -14.87
C ASP A 189 -24.77 18.06 -15.67
N PHE A 190 -23.76 17.21 -15.90
CA PHE A 190 -23.96 15.96 -16.64
C PHE A 190 -24.80 14.94 -15.87
N GLU A 191 -24.43 14.70 -14.61
CA GLU A 191 -25.00 13.63 -13.78
C GLU A 191 -26.45 13.95 -13.37
N GLU A 192 -26.74 15.22 -13.07
CA GLU A 192 -28.06 15.71 -12.68
C GLU A 192 -29.10 15.56 -13.79
N GLN A 193 -28.68 15.60 -15.05
CA GLN A 193 -29.57 15.44 -16.21
C GLN A 193 -29.94 13.97 -16.46
N ILE A 194 -29.22 13.01 -15.89
CA ILE A 194 -29.58 11.58 -15.96
C ILE A 194 -30.67 11.24 -14.94
N VAL A 195 -30.69 11.94 -13.81
CA VAL A 195 -31.68 11.75 -12.74
C VAL A 195 -33.09 11.97 -13.30
N GLY A 196 -33.99 11.02 -13.02
CA GLY A 196 -35.37 11.04 -13.50
C GLY A 196 -35.62 10.21 -14.77
N HIS A 197 -34.58 9.79 -15.50
CA HIS A 197 -34.71 8.91 -16.66
C HIS A 197 -34.93 7.44 -16.29
N GLN A 198 -35.63 6.71 -17.16
CA GLN A 198 -35.90 5.28 -16.98
C GLN A 198 -34.85 4.41 -17.67
N ILE A 199 -34.67 3.19 -17.16
CA ILE A 199 -33.85 2.17 -17.81
C ILE A 199 -34.38 1.90 -19.23
N GLY A 200 -33.47 1.94 -20.21
CA GLY A 200 -33.71 1.76 -21.63
C GLY A 200 -33.99 3.06 -22.39
N GLU A 201 -34.07 4.20 -21.72
CA GLU A 201 -34.26 5.49 -22.39
C GLU A 201 -32.97 6.00 -23.02
N THR A 202 -33.12 6.63 -24.19
CA THR A 202 -32.09 7.41 -24.86
C THR A 202 -32.51 8.88 -24.85
N PHE A 203 -31.63 9.75 -24.40
CA PHE A 203 -31.88 11.18 -24.26
C PHE A 203 -30.59 11.98 -24.49
N ASP A 204 -30.72 13.29 -24.69
CA ASP A 204 -29.57 14.18 -24.87
C ASP A 204 -29.29 14.93 -23.56
N VAL A 205 -28.02 14.95 -23.16
CA VAL A 205 -27.48 15.71 -22.04
C VAL A 205 -26.61 16.82 -22.62
N THR A 206 -26.86 18.06 -22.21
CA THR A 206 -26.10 19.22 -22.69
C THR A 206 -25.28 19.81 -21.55
N VAL A 207 -23.97 19.94 -21.75
CA VAL A 207 -23.05 20.50 -20.75
C VAL A 207 -22.15 21.55 -21.38
N THR A 208 -21.58 22.43 -20.55
CA THR A 208 -20.53 23.36 -20.97
C THR A 208 -19.23 22.96 -20.30
N PHE A 209 -18.18 22.72 -21.09
CA PHE A 209 -16.87 22.43 -20.54
C PHE A 209 -16.26 23.66 -19.84
N PRO A 210 -15.49 23.48 -18.76
CA PRO A 210 -14.76 24.56 -18.11
C PRO A 210 -13.81 25.31 -19.06
N ASP A 211 -13.52 26.57 -18.76
CA ASP A 211 -12.60 27.40 -19.57
C ASP A 211 -11.16 26.85 -19.58
N ASP A 212 -10.75 26.09 -18.56
CA ASP A 212 -9.42 25.49 -18.45
C ASP A 212 -9.36 24.04 -18.96
N TYR A 213 -10.43 23.55 -19.60
CA TYR A 213 -10.48 22.19 -20.14
C TYR A 213 -9.57 22.02 -21.36
N GLY A 214 -8.85 20.90 -21.44
CA GLY A 214 -7.95 20.62 -22.55
C GLY A 214 -8.67 20.30 -23.87
N ASP A 215 -8.12 20.72 -24.99
CA ASP A 215 -8.62 20.38 -26.32
C ASP A 215 -8.42 18.89 -26.63
N SER A 216 -9.29 18.33 -27.45
CA SER A 216 -9.20 16.94 -27.94
C SER A 216 -9.05 16.91 -29.46
N THR A 217 -9.18 15.73 -30.07
CA THR A 217 -9.14 15.56 -31.53
C THR A 217 -10.35 14.80 -32.03
N ASP A 218 -10.78 15.04 -33.26
CA ASP A 218 -11.71 14.17 -33.97
C ASP A 218 -11.02 12.87 -34.45
N GLU A 219 -11.77 11.95 -35.05
CA GLU A 219 -11.23 10.70 -35.60
C GLU A 219 -10.18 10.91 -36.70
N ALA A 220 -10.20 12.07 -37.38
CA ALA A 220 -9.24 12.43 -38.42
C ALA A 220 -7.99 13.15 -37.85
N GLY A 221 -7.91 13.34 -36.53
CA GLY A 221 -6.79 14.00 -35.86
C GLY A 221 -6.85 15.53 -35.90
N ASN A 222 -7.98 16.14 -36.29
CA ASN A 222 -8.16 17.58 -36.23
C ASN A 222 -8.47 18.00 -34.79
N VAL A 223 -7.90 19.13 -34.34
CA VAL A 223 -8.16 19.68 -33.01
C VAL A 223 -9.64 20.05 -32.88
N VAL A 224 -10.27 19.58 -31.80
CA VAL A 224 -11.61 19.96 -31.36
C VAL A 224 -11.44 20.75 -30.07
N THR A 225 -11.76 22.04 -30.14
CA THR A 225 -11.72 22.92 -28.97
C THR A 225 -12.86 22.56 -28.02
N LEU A 226 -12.51 22.18 -26.79
CA LEU A 226 -13.49 21.81 -25.76
C LEU A 226 -13.67 22.94 -24.74
N SER A 227 -12.59 23.64 -24.36
CA SER A 227 -12.61 24.74 -23.40
C SER A 227 -13.75 25.74 -23.66
N GLY A 228 -14.60 25.94 -22.64
CA GLY A 228 -15.73 26.89 -22.68
C GLY A 228 -16.82 26.59 -23.72
N LYS A 229 -16.79 25.41 -24.35
CA LYS A 229 -17.74 25.01 -25.39
C LYS A 229 -18.88 24.18 -24.83
N GLU A 230 -20.06 24.40 -25.40
CA GLU A 230 -21.21 23.55 -25.20
C GLU A 230 -21.03 22.23 -25.96
N ALA A 231 -21.33 21.12 -25.30
CA ALA A 231 -21.29 19.78 -25.86
C ALA A 231 -22.63 19.09 -25.61
N VAL A 232 -23.07 18.31 -26.60
CA VAL A 232 -24.27 17.47 -26.50
C VAL A 232 -23.84 16.02 -26.49
N PHE A 233 -24.28 15.30 -25.47
CA PHE A 233 -24.06 13.87 -25.31
C PHE A 233 -25.38 13.15 -25.48
N THR A 234 -25.47 12.28 -26.48
CA THR A 234 -26.58 11.31 -26.55
C THR A 234 -26.26 10.18 -25.61
N VAL A 235 -27.06 10.04 -24.55
CA VAL A 235 -26.89 9.07 -23.47
C VAL A 235 -27.98 8.02 -23.55
N THR A 236 -27.65 6.76 -23.30
CA THR A 236 -28.60 5.67 -23.10
C THR A 236 -28.37 5.02 -21.75
N LEU A 237 -29.43 4.95 -20.94
CA LEU A 237 -29.38 4.34 -19.61
C LEU A 237 -29.66 2.83 -19.71
N ASN A 238 -28.64 1.99 -19.56
CA ASN A 238 -28.76 0.54 -19.74
C ASN A 238 -29.29 -0.18 -18.51
N SER A 239 -28.85 0.23 -17.32
CA SER A 239 -29.29 -0.36 -16.04
C SER A 239 -28.96 0.56 -14.87
N LEU A 240 -29.65 0.35 -13.75
CA LEU A 240 -29.35 1.01 -12.48
C LEU A 240 -29.00 -0.04 -11.43
N ALA A 241 -28.07 0.31 -10.54
CA ALA A 241 -27.76 -0.44 -9.35
C ALA A 241 -27.49 0.51 -8.17
N VAL A 242 -27.54 0.00 -6.95
CA VAL A 242 -27.06 0.70 -5.76
C VAL A 242 -25.91 -0.08 -5.14
N SER A 243 -24.94 0.63 -4.58
CA SER A 243 -23.85 0.03 -3.83
C SER A 243 -24.29 -0.24 -2.39
N VAL A 244 -24.36 -1.51 -1.99
CA VAL A 244 -24.79 -1.90 -0.65
C VAL A 244 -23.67 -2.61 0.09
N LEU A 245 -23.58 -2.34 1.40
CA LEU A 245 -22.71 -3.10 2.28
C LEU A 245 -23.29 -4.50 2.45
N PRO A 246 -22.48 -5.57 2.31
CA PRO A 246 -22.89 -6.88 2.75
C PRO A 246 -23.07 -6.90 4.27
N GLU A 247 -23.89 -7.82 4.76
CA GLU A 247 -24.05 -8.07 6.19
C GLU A 247 -23.06 -9.15 6.65
N ALA A 248 -22.38 -8.92 7.77
CA ALA A 248 -21.54 -9.92 8.44
C ALA A 248 -22.41 -11.05 9.00
N THR A 249 -22.58 -12.11 8.22
CA THR A 249 -23.37 -13.30 8.57
C THR A 249 -22.53 -14.56 8.32
N ASP A 250 -22.86 -15.66 9.00
CA ASP A 250 -22.16 -16.93 8.80
C ASP A 250 -22.21 -17.40 7.33
N ALA A 251 -23.32 -17.12 6.63
CA ALA A 251 -23.44 -17.43 5.21
C ALA A 251 -22.47 -16.61 4.34
N TRP A 252 -22.29 -15.32 4.67
CA TRP A 252 -21.30 -14.47 4.00
C TRP A 252 -19.87 -14.93 4.33
N VAL A 253 -19.60 -15.34 5.57
CA VAL A 253 -18.30 -15.90 5.96
C VAL A 253 -18.00 -17.19 5.20
N GLU A 254 -18.93 -18.15 5.18
CA GLU A 254 -18.78 -19.40 4.44
C GLU A 254 -18.43 -19.15 2.96
N GLN A 255 -19.10 -18.18 2.34
CA GLN A 255 -18.89 -17.83 0.93
C GLN A 255 -17.50 -17.22 0.66
N ASN A 256 -16.97 -16.42 1.60
CA ASN A 256 -15.76 -15.62 1.36
C ASN A 256 -14.50 -16.21 2.01
N PHE A 257 -14.64 -17.02 3.07
CA PHE A 257 -13.53 -17.54 3.88
C PHE A 257 -13.54 -19.06 4.07
N GLY A 258 -14.67 -19.75 3.82
CA GLY A 258 -14.78 -21.19 4.08
C GLY A 258 -13.76 -22.03 3.31
N GLU A 259 -13.61 -21.77 2.00
CA GLU A 259 -12.64 -22.52 1.18
C GLU A 259 -11.18 -22.08 1.36
N SER A 260 -10.95 -20.78 1.59
CA SER A 260 -9.60 -20.21 1.59
C SER A 260 -8.92 -20.21 2.96
N ASN A 261 -9.70 -20.05 4.03
CA ASN A 261 -9.22 -19.83 5.38
C ASN A 261 -9.79 -20.83 6.39
N ASP A 262 -10.71 -21.71 5.98
CA ASP A 262 -11.40 -22.66 6.87
C ASP A 262 -12.16 -21.95 8.01
N LEU A 263 -12.71 -20.77 7.71
CA LEU A 263 -13.57 -20.00 8.62
C LEU A 263 -15.01 -20.06 8.11
N HIS A 264 -15.93 -20.46 8.99
CA HIS A 264 -17.31 -20.78 8.64
C HIS A 264 -18.35 -19.89 9.35
N THR A 265 -17.91 -19.12 10.34
CA THR A 265 -18.81 -18.32 11.19
C THR A 265 -18.22 -16.96 11.49
N VAL A 266 -19.09 -15.98 11.78
CA VAL A 266 -18.69 -14.63 12.20
C VAL A 266 -17.80 -14.71 13.44
N ALA A 267 -18.14 -15.56 14.41
CA ALA A 267 -17.34 -15.73 15.63
C ALA A 267 -15.91 -16.25 15.36
N GLN A 268 -15.70 -17.07 14.34
CA GLN A 268 -14.36 -17.51 13.95
C GLN A 268 -13.56 -16.38 13.31
N VAL A 269 -14.21 -15.50 12.54
CA VAL A 269 -13.57 -14.31 11.96
C VAL A 269 -13.29 -13.26 13.04
N ASP A 270 -14.20 -13.07 14.01
CA ASP A 270 -13.96 -12.21 15.19
C ASP A 270 -12.73 -12.66 15.95
N GLN A 271 -12.60 -13.97 16.21
CA GLN A 271 -11.43 -14.53 16.87
C GLN A 271 -10.16 -14.35 16.02
N TYR A 272 -10.24 -14.55 14.71
CA TYR A 272 -9.12 -14.31 13.81
C TYR A 272 -8.65 -12.84 13.84
N PHE A 273 -9.57 -11.88 13.83
CA PHE A 273 -9.25 -10.47 13.99
C PHE A 273 -8.67 -10.16 15.36
N TYR A 274 -9.25 -10.73 16.42
CA TYR A 274 -8.73 -10.57 17.78
C TYR A 274 -7.29 -11.07 17.87
N ASP A 275 -7.01 -12.30 17.42
CA ASP A 275 -5.68 -12.91 17.50
C ASP A 275 -4.66 -12.08 16.69
N SER A 276 -5.03 -11.66 15.47
CA SER A 276 -4.17 -10.84 14.62
C SER A 276 -3.87 -9.47 15.24
N LEU A 277 -4.86 -8.81 15.83
CA LEU A 277 -4.69 -7.50 16.48
C LEU A 277 -3.91 -7.63 17.79
N TYR A 278 -4.17 -8.69 18.57
CA TYR A 278 -3.44 -8.98 19.80
C TYR A 278 -1.95 -9.20 19.50
N ASP A 279 -1.64 -10.02 18.50
CA ASP A 279 -0.26 -10.27 18.07
C ASP A 279 0.42 -8.98 17.59
N GLN A 280 -0.29 -8.14 16.83
CA GLN A 280 0.23 -6.85 16.40
C GLN A 280 0.51 -5.92 17.58
N ASN A 281 -0.46 -5.75 18.49
CA ASN A 281 -0.31 -4.91 19.67
C ASN A 281 0.81 -5.40 20.59
N LEU A 282 0.91 -6.72 20.80
CA LEU A 282 1.96 -7.34 21.60
C LEU A 282 3.34 -7.05 20.99
N THR A 283 3.46 -7.23 19.67
CA THR A 283 4.74 -7.00 18.99
C THR A 283 5.12 -5.52 19.03
N ASN A 284 4.17 -4.60 18.79
CA ASN A 284 4.38 -3.17 18.94
C ASN A 284 4.84 -2.80 20.36
N ALA A 285 4.14 -3.30 21.39
CA ALA A 285 4.46 -3.02 22.78
C ALA A 285 5.84 -3.55 23.19
N VAL A 286 6.26 -4.72 22.68
CA VAL A 286 7.60 -5.28 22.89
C VAL A 286 8.68 -4.40 22.25
N VAL A 287 8.48 -4.01 20.98
CA VAL A 287 9.42 -3.16 20.25
C VAL A 287 9.52 -1.78 20.89
N ASP A 288 8.40 -1.16 21.22
CA ASP A 288 8.33 0.13 21.91
C ASP A 288 9.04 0.07 23.27
N TYR A 289 8.82 -1.00 24.04
CA TYR A 289 9.50 -1.18 25.33
C TYR A 289 11.01 -1.27 25.17
N LEU A 290 11.48 -2.08 24.22
CA LEU A 290 12.90 -2.26 23.97
C LEU A 290 13.57 -0.97 23.48
N THR A 291 12.98 -0.34 22.48
CA THR A 291 13.54 0.88 21.87
C THR A 291 13.54 2.06 22.84
N ALA A 292 12.48 2.25 23.61
CA ALA A 292 12.38 3.35 24.57
C ALA A 292 13.30 3.21 25.80
N ARG A 293 13.80 2.00 26.08
CA ARG A 293 14.54 1.70 27.33
C ARG A 293 15.95 1.16 27.10
N SER A 294 16.32 0.87 25.85
CA SER A 294 17.69 0.58 25.48
C SER A 294 18.46 1.88 25.30
N GLU A 295 19.71 1.90 25.73
CA GLU A 295 20.62 3.02 25.47
C GLU A 295 21.60 2.62 24.37
N VAL A 296 21.60 3.37 23.26
CA VAL A 296 22.57 3.20 22.17
C VAL A 296 23.64 4.28 22.27
N SER A 297 24.90 3.89 22.51
CA SER A 297 25.98 4.86 22.71
C SER A 297 26.46 5.50 21.39
N SER A 298 26.40 4.74 20.30
CA SER A 298 26.74 5.19 18.95
C SER A 298 26.30 4.16 17.91
N VAL A 299 26.04 4.62 16.69
CA VAL A 299 25.74 3.75 15.55
C VAL A 299 27.03 3.47 14.75
N PRO A 300 27.37 2.20 14.44
CA PRO A 300 28.51 1.88 13.58
C PRO A 300 28.33 2.44 12.15
N PRO A 301 29.38 3.00 11.53
CA PRO A 301 29.29 3.55 10.16
C PRO A 301 28.83 2.55 9.11
N SER A 302 29.08 1.25 9.30
CA SER A 302 28.64 0.20 8.37
C SER A 302 27.11 0.06 8.32
N LEU A 303 26.40 0.28 9.43
CA LEU A 303 24.94 0.25 9.45
C LEU A 303 24.35 1.49 8.79
N ILE A 304 24.98 2.66 8.99
CA ILE A 304 24.59 3.91 8.31
C ILE A 304 24.78 3.74 6.80
N ASP A 305 25.95 3.25 6.36
CA ASP A 305 26.22 2.94 4.95
C ASP A 305 25.18 2.00 4.37
N TYR A 306 24.84 0.92 5.09
CA TYR A 306 23.82 -0.02 4.67
C TYR A 306 22.45 0.64 4.49
N GLN A 307 21.95 1.37 5.50
CA GLN A 307 20.61 1.96 5.45
C GLN A 307 20.48 3.05 4.39
N VAL A 308 21.50 3.92 4.26
CA VAL A 308 21.53 4.94 3.22
C VAL A 308 21.58 4.29 1.84
N CYS A 309 22.47 3.31 1.63
CA CYS A 309 22.56 2.63 0.36
C CYS A 309 21.28 1.88 0.00
N SER A 310 20.64 1.22 0.97
CA SER A 310 19.35 0.55 0.79
C SER A 310 18.28 1.54 0.34
N GLN A 311 18.14 2.68 1.02
CA GLN A 311 17.13 3.69 0.69
C GLN A 311 17.34 4.32 -0.69
N LEU A 312 18.57 4.69 -1.03
CA LEU A 312 18.85 5.29 -2.33
C LEU A 312 18.74 4.27 -3.47
N SER A 313 19.18 3.03 -3.27
CA SER A 313 19.05 1.94 -4.24
C SER A 313 17.59 1.57 -4.52
N TYR A 314 16.74 1.63 -3.50
CA TYR A 314 15.29 1.46 -3.64
C TYR A 314 14.69 2.48 -4.61
N TYR A 315 14.90 3.78 -4.36
CA TYR A 315 14.37 4.82 -5.23
C TYR A 315 15.00 4.83 -6.61
N GLN A 316 16.27 4.44 -6.73
CA GLN A 316 16.93 4.28 -8.02
C GLN A 316 16.28 3.17 -8.86
N SER A 317 15.89 2.07 -8.22
CA SER A 317 15.19 0.97 -8.90
C SER A 317 13.82 1.43 -9.43
N TYR A 318 13.10 2.25 -8.66
CA TYR A 318 11.84 2.85 -9.11
C TYR A 318 12.03 3.88 -10.23
N ALA A 319 13.05 4.73 -10.14
CA ALA A 319 13.40 5.66 -11.19
C ALA A 319 13.60 4.91 -12.52
N ALA A 320 14.36 3.81 -12.51
CA ALA A 320 14.57 2.96 -13.68
C ALA A 320 13.26 2.29 -14.17
N MET A 321 12.43 1.79 -13.25
CA MET A 321 11.15 1.15 -13.59
C MET A 321 10.18 2.13 -14.27
N PHE A 322 10.14 3.38 -13.83
CA PHE A 322 9.29 4.42 -14.40
C PHE A 322 9.93 5.17 -15.57
N GLY A 323 11.16 4.81 -15.96
CA GLY A 323 11.85 5.37 -17.13
C GLY A 323 12.47 6.75 -16.92
N TYR A 324 12.72 7.16 -15.67
CA TYR A 324 13.48 8.37 -15.34
C TYR A 324 14.97 8.17 -15.64
N GLU A 325 15.65 9.22 -16.10
CA GLU A 325 17.07 9.14 -16.49
C GLU A 325 18.02 9.16 -15.28
N SER A 326 17.54 9.66 -14.14
CA SER A 326 18.31 9.75 -12.90
C SER A 326 17.43 9.62 -11.65
N LEU A 327 18.08 9.31 -10.52
CA LEU A 327 17.42 9.31 -9.22
C LEU A 327 16.85 10.69 -8.88
N ASP A 328 17.62 11.76 -9.05
CA ASP A 328 17.19 13.12 -8.67
C ASP A 328 15.97 13.59 -9.48
N GLU A 329 15.88 13.22 -10.76
CA GLU A 329 14.70 13.51 -11.59
C GLU A 329 13.44 12.84 -11.05
N PHE A 330 13.56 11.57 -10.63
CA PHE A 330 12.48 10.83 -9.99
C PHE A 330 12.11 11.45 -8.64
N LEU A 331 13.09 11.75 -7.78
CA LEU A 331 12.87 12.34 -6.47
C LEU A 331 12.15 13.69 -6.59
N SER A 332 12.58 14.55 -7.51
CA SER A 332 12.00 15.87 -7.73
C SER A 332 10.59 15.78 -8.33
N GLY A 333 10.42 14.96 -9.37
CA GLY A 333 9.15 14.83 -10.08
C GLY A 333 8.07 14.05 -9.34
N PHE A 334 8.45 13.12 -8.46
CA PHE A 334 7.52 12.19 -7.83
C PHE A 334 7.40 12.38 -6.31
N LEU A 335 8.51 12.64 -5.61
CA LEU A 335 8.54 12.75 -4.15
C LEU A 335 8.68 14.20 -3.66
N GLY A 336 8.98 15.14 -4.54
CA GLY A 336 9.13 16.56 -4.21
C GLY A 336 10.42 16.89 -3.44
N TYR A 337 11.43 16.02 -3.50
CA TYR A 337 12.78 16.31 -3.00
C TYR A 337 13.66 16.78 -4.15
N ASP A 338 14.41 17.87 -3.96
CA ASP A 338 15.24 18.44 -5.03
C ASP A 338 16.29 17.45 -5.57
N ASP A 339 16.87 16.64 -4.68
CA ASP A 339 17.89 15.63 -4.97
C ASP A 339 18.01 14.59 -3.84
N ALA A 340 18.92 13.64 -4.00
CA ALA A 340 19.22 12.63 -2.99
C ALA A 340 19.73 13.21 -1.65
N ASP A 341 20.45 14.33 -1.66
CA ASP A 341 20.92 14.98 -0.42
C ASP A 341 19.75 15.57 0.37
N ALA A 342 18.77 16.17 -0.32
CA ALA A 342 17.54 16.67 0.27
C ALA A 342 16.71 15.54 0.90
N LEU A 343 16.63 14.39 0.23
CA LEU A 343 15.98 13.18 0.78
C LEU A 343 16.69 12.69 2.05
N LEU A 344 18.02 12.55 2.03
CA LEU A 344 18.78 12.09 3.20
C LEU A 344 18.69 13.08 4.38
N LYS A 345 18.68 14.39 4.10
CA LYS A 345 18.45 15.39 5.14
C LYS A 345 17.06 15.25 5.77
N ALA A 346 16.04 15.00 4.95
CA ALA A 346 14.66 14.87 5.43
C ALA A 346 14.42 13.58 6.22
N THR A 347 15.08 12.48 5.83
CA THR A 347 14.85 11.13 6.39
C THR A 347 15.97 10.66 7.32
N GLY A 348 16.96 11.51 7.59
CA GLY A 348 18.18 11.09 8.29
C GLY A 348 17.94 10.58 9.70
N GLN A 349 17.01 11.19 10.43
CA GLN A 349 16.66 10.72 11.78
C GLN A 349 15.98 9.35 11.73
N ASP A 350 15.15 9.08 10.71
CA ASP A 350 14.49 7.79 10.54
C ASP A 350 15.50 6.70 10.18
N ILE A 351 16.52 7.03 9.37
CA ILE A 351 17.67 6.16 9.05
C ILE A 351 18.45 5.80 10.31
N LEU A 352 18.78 6.78 11.16
CA LEU A 352 19.50 6.55 12.41
C LEU A 352 18.67 5.67 13.36
N THR A 353 17.37 5.96 13.48
CA THR A 353 16.44 5.16 14.30
C THR A 353 16.37 3.70 13.82
N SER A 354 16.34 3.47 12.50
CA SER A 354 16.43 2.13 11.90
C SER A 354 17.74 1.43 12.26
N CYS A 355 18.87 2.13 12.24
CA CYS A 355 20.16 1.56 12.63
C CYS A 355 20.18 1.18 14.11
N GLU A 356 19.65 2.04 14.99
CA GLU A 356 19.55 1.77 16.43
C GLU A 356 18.68 0.54 16.70
N GLN A 357 17.53 0.42 16.04
CA GLN A 357 16.67 -0.75 16.16
C GLN A 357 17.37 -2.04 15.72
N LEU A 358 18.11 -2.01 14.60
CA LEU A 358 18.91 -3.15 14.15
C LEU A 358 19.96 -3.57 15.19
N LEU A 359 20.66 -2.60 15.80
CA LEU A 359 21.62 -2.88 16.85
C LEU A 359 20.95 -3.47 18.09
N ILE A 360 19.80 -2.93 18.51
CA ILE A 360 19.07 -3.43 19.67
C ILE A 360 18.66 -4.90 19.45
N PHE A 361 18.14 -5.23 18.27
CA PHE A 361 17.75 -6.60 17.94
C PHE A 361 18.95 -7.55 17.92
N GLN A 362 20.07 -7.14 17.30
CA GLN A 362 21.28 -7.94 17.35
C GLN A 362 21.82 -8.07 18.78
N ALA A 363 21.75 -7.03 19.61
CA ALA A 363 22.18 -7.11 21.01
C ALA A 363 21.33 -8.12 21.81
N VAL A 364 20.03 -8.18 21.57
CA VAL A 364 19.16 -9.21 22.15
C VAL A 364 19.56 -10.61 21.66
N ALA A 365 19.79 -10.76 20.36
CA ALA A 365 20.24 -12.02 19.77
C ALA A 365 21.57 -12.50 20.40
N GLU A 366 22.56 -11.60 20.50
CA GLU A 366 23.85 -11.86 21.14
C GLU A 366 23.68 -12.24 22.63
N SER A 367 22.86 -11.48 23.36
CA SER A 367 22.62 -11.70 24.80
C SER A 367 21.97 -13.04 25.10
N LEU A 368 21.03 -13.46 24.25
CA LEU A 368 20.31 -14.73 24.37
C LEU A 368 20.93 -15.88 23.56
N SER A 369 22.02 -15.61 22.83
CA SER A 369 22.66 -16.57 21.91
C SER A 369 21.66 -17.17 20.90
N LEU A 370 20.86 -16.31 20.28
CA LEU A 370 19.90 -16.69 19.25
C LEU A 370 20.56 -16.69 17.87
N GLU A 371 20.20 -17.68 17.05
CA GLU A 371 20.56 -17.80 15.64
C GLU A 371 19.33 -18.29 14.87
N PRO A 372 19.17 -17.92 13.58
CA PRO A 372 18.10 -18.46 12.75
C PRO A 372 18.14 -19.99 12.68
N THR A 373 16.98 -20.63 12.73
CA THR A 373 16.84 -22.06 12.41
C THR A 373 16.42 -22.27 10.96
N ASP A 374 16.59 -23.48 10.44
CA ASP A 374 16.12 -23.85 9.10
C ASP A 374 14.63 -23.50 8.87
N ALA A 375 13.80 -23.67 9.91
CA ALA A 375 12.38 -23.32 9.87
C ALA A 375 12.15 -21.80 9.76
N ASP A 376 12.95 -20.99 10.45
CA ASP A 376 12.88 -19.53 10.36
C ASP A 376 13.30 -19.05 8.96
N LEU A 377 14.34 -19.67 8.38
CA LEU A 377 14.85 -19.34 7.05
C LEU A 377 13.86 -19.72 5.94
N GLU A 378 13.13 -20.82 6.09
CA GLU A 378 12.14 -21.26 5.10
C GLU A 378 11.01 -20.23 4.89
N VAL A 379 10.69 -19.44 5.92
CA VAL A 379 9.72 -18.33 5.83
C VAL A 379 10.14 -17.29 4.78
N TYR A 380 11.44 -17.02 4.69
CA TYR A 380 12.02 -15.95 3.87
C TYR A 380 12.75 -16.46 2.62
N ALA A 381 12.74 -17.78 2.36
CA ALA A 381 13.50 -18.41 1.26
C ALA A 381 13.20 -17.81 -0.12
N ALA A 382 11.98 -17.29 -0.34
CA ALA A 382 11.61 -16.63 -1.60
C ALA A 382 12.40 -15.33 -1.89
N TYR A 383 13.01 -14.72 -0.87
CA TYR A 383 13.80 -13.49 -0.99
C TYR A 383 15.29 -13.74 -1.26
N ALA A 384 15.77 -14.97 -1.11
CA ALA A 384 17.20 -15.28 -1.24
C ALA A 384 17.75 -14.93 -2.64
N GLU A 385 16.97 -15.16 -3.70
CA GLU A 385 17.41 -14.89 -5.07
C GLU A 385 17.57 -13.39 -5.37
N SER A 386 16.68 -12.55 -4.84
CA SER A 386 16.65 -11.11 -5.13
C SER A 386 17.40 -10.26 -4.10
N MET A 387 17.40 -10.66 -2.84
CA MET A 387 17.96 -9.89 -1.72
C MET A 387 19.25 -10.50 -1.19
N GLY A 388 19.45 -11.79 -1.40
CA GLY A 388 20.62 -12.54 -0.93
C GLY A 388 20.37 -13.30 0.37
N GLU A 389 21.30 -14.22 0.66
CA GLU A 389 21.19 -15.15 1.78
C GLU A 389 21.39 -14.44 3.13
N GLY A 390 22.37 -13.53 3.22
CA GLY A 390 22.64 -12.77 4.45
C GLY A 390 21.43 -11.96 4.90
N TYR A 391 20.69 -11.35 3.95
CA TYR A 391 19.46 -10.62 4.23
C TYR A 391 18.34 -11.53 4.72
N VAL A 392 18.17 -12.71 4.12
CA VAL A 392 17.22 -13.73 4.59
C VAL A 392 17.52 -14.14 6.04
N HIS A 393 18.80 -14.31 6.38
CA HIS A 393 19.21 -14.66 7.74
C HIS A 393 18.97 -13.50 8.72
N LEU A 394 19.19 -12.23 8.31
CA LEU A 394 18.85 -11.06 9.11
C LEU A 394 17.36 -11.03 9.45
N LEU A 395 16.48 -11.20 8.45
CA LEU A 395 15.02 -11.20 8.67
C LEU A 395 14.60 -12.33 9.62
N ALA A 396 15.12 -13.55 9.38
CA ALA A 396 14.84 -14.71 10.22
C ALA A 396 15.33 -14.51 11.67
N LEU A 397 16.50 -13.90 11.86
CA LEU A 397 17.02 -13.58 13.18
C LEU A 397 16.13 -12.57 13.91
N GLN A 398 15.70 -11.51 13.22
CA GLN A 398 14.84 -10.48 13.81
C GLN A 398 13.48 -11.03 14.22
N ASP A 399 12.86 -11.88 13.38
CA ASP A 399 11.59 -12.53 13.71
C ASP A 399 11.75 -13.48 14.91
N ARG A 400 12.84 -14.24 14.95
CA ARG A 400 13.17 -15.12 16.09
C ARG A 400 13.36 -14.34 17.39
N VAL A 401 14.06 -13.21 17.34
CA VAL A 401 14.20 -12.29 18.49
C VAL A 401 12.83 -11.84 18.96
N LEU A 402 11.98 -11.35 18.06
CA LEU A 402 10.63 -10.90 18.41
C LEU A 402 9.76 -12.02 18.98
N ALA A 403 9.74 -13.20 18.36
CA ALA A 403 9.03 -14.35 18.88
C ALA A 403 9.47 -14.70 20.30
N THR A 404 10.79 -14.76 20.53
CA THR A 404 11.36 -15.05 21.86
C THR A 404 10.92 -14.02 22.92
N LEU A 405 10.89 -12.75 22.56
CA LEU A 405 10.50 -11.67 23.47
C LEU A 405 8.99 -11.64 23.73
N ARG A 406 8.16 -11.93 22.71
CA ARG A 406 6.70 -12.05 22.85
C ARG A 406 6.32 -13.22 23.74
N ASP A 407 6.94 -14.39 23.53
CA ASP A 407 6.69 -15.60 24.34
C ASP A 407 7.07 -15.44 25.81
N SER A 408 8.02 -14.54 26.09
CA SER A 408 8.51 -14.25 27.45
C SER A 408 7.89 -13.01 28.08
N ALA A 409 7.11 -12.21 27.32
CA ALA A 409 6.45 -11.02 27.82
C ALA A 409 5.44 -11.36 28.93
N GLN A 410 5.39 -10.52 29.96
CA GLN A 410 4.50 -10.66 31.11
C GLN A 410 3.34 -9.68 30.98
N VAL A 411 2.26 -10.13 30.35
CA VAL A 411 1.02 -9.35 30.22
C VAL A 411 0.21 -9.50 31.50
N SER A 412 -0.04 -8.40 32.21
CA SER A 412 -0.77 -8.39 33.49
C SER A 412 -1.79 -7.28 33.66
#